data_AF-A0A6I4ZSL3-F1
#
_entry.id   AF-A0A6I4ZSL3-F1
#
_cell.length_a   1.000
_cell.length_b   1.000
_cell.length_c   1.000
_cell.angle_alpha   90.00
_cell.angle_beta   90.00
_cell.angle_gamma   90.00
#
_symmetry.space_group_name_H-M   'P 1'
#
loop_
_entity.id
_entity.type
_entity.pdbx_description
1 polymer ?
#
loop_
_entity_poly.entity_id
_entity_poly.type
_entity_poly.pdbx_seq_one_letter_code
_entity_poly.pdbx_strand_id
1 'polypeptide(L)'
;MKAAWIALVCGLAAHALAWAACVFLLFDTDGSGQTLLESNGMHVIWALLFPVLLTGIALAATLLTHVPGALRLFMTWGPAGVLLGFCLLTGFSIGLWYLPAGVALIAAAVADLDRKASLTDA
;
A
#
# COMPACT_ATOMS: atom_id res chain seq x y z
N MET A 1 21.00 5.62 8.34
CA MET A 1 20.73 6.21 7.00
C MET A 1 20.24 5.19 5.97
N LYS A 2 20.89 4.02 5.80
CA LYS A 2 20.47 3.01 4.80
C LYS A 2 19.03 2.51 4.97
N ALA A 3 18.62 2.16 6.19
CA ALA A 3 17.27 1.66 6.48
C ALA A 3 16.15 2.67 6.15
N ALA A 4 16.39 3.97 6.38
CA ALA A 4 15.44 5.02 6.05
C ALA A 4 15.22 5.14 4.53
N TRP A 5 16.29 5.03 3.75
CA TRP A 5 16.22 5.03 2.29
C TRP A 5 15.47 3.81 1.75
N ILE A 6 15.73 2.62 2.30
CA ILE A 6 15.01 1.39 1.92
C ILE A 6 13.51 1.55 2.21
N ALA A 7 13.15 1.99 3.41
CA ALA A 7 11.75 2.20 3.79
C ALA A 7 11.04 3.17 2.83
N LEU A 8 11.71 4.26 2.44
CA LEU A 8 11.17 5.23 1.50
C LEU A 8 10.98 4.65 0.10
N VAL A 9 12.01 3.97 -0.45
CA VAL A 9 11.94 3.36 -1.79
C VAL A 9 10.84 2.30 -1.85
N CYS A 10 10.78 1.43 -0.84
CA CYS A 10 9.74 0.41 -0.74
C CYS A 10 8.34 1.04 -0.58
N GLY A 11 8.20 2.11 0.21
CA GLY A 11 6.94 2.84 0.37
C GLY A 11 6.49 3.51 -0.93
N LEU A 12 7.40 4.15 -1.67
CA LEU A 12 7.11 4.74 -2.98
C LEU A 12 6.72 3.67 -3.99
N ALA A 13 7.45 2.55 -4.04
CA ALA A 13 7.12 1.43 -4.90
C ALA A 13 5.74 0.86 -4.58
N ALA A 14 5.41 0.64 -3.30
CA ALA A 14 4.11 0.18 -2.88
C ALA A 14 2.99 1.13 -3.34
N HIS A 15 3.18 2.44 -3.16
CA HIS A 15 2.19 3.43 -3.56
C HIS A 15 2.02 3.52 -5.07
N ALA A 16 3.12 3.48 -5.83
CA ALA A 16 3.09 3.46 -7.29
C ALA A 16 2.41 2.20 -7.84
N LEU A 17 2.70 1.02 -7.27
CA LEU A 17 2.06 -0.23 -7.66
C LEU A 17 0.55 -0.23 -7.35
N ALA A 18 0.14 0.34 -6.21
CA ALA A 18 -1.28 0.47 -5.88
C ALA A 18 -2.01 1.40 -6.87
N TRP A 19 -1.40 2.52 -7.25
CA TRP A 19 -1.95 3.40 -8.29
C TRP A 19 -2.01 2.72 -9.65
N ALA A 20 -0.96 2.01 -10.05
CA ALA A 20 -0.92 1.27 -11.31
C ALA A 20 -2.06 0.24 -11.38
N ALA A 21 -2.25 -0.55 -10.31
CA ALA A 21 -3.36 -1.49 -10.21
C ALA A 21 -4.73 -0.79 -10.25
N CYS A 22 -4.89 0.32 -9.52
CA CYS A 22 -6.13 1.11 -9.50
C CYS A 22 -6.50 1.64 -10.89
N VAL A 23 -5.55 2.24 -11.59
CA VAL A 23 -5.77 2.80 -12.94
C VAL A 23 -6.03 1.67 -13.93
N PHE A 24 -5.23 0.60 -13.88
CA PHE A 24 -5.43 -0.56 -14.75
C PHE A 24 -6.85 -1.11 -14.58
N LEU A 25 -7.27 -1.44 -13.36
CA LEU A 25 -8.59 -2.00 -13.10
C LEU A 25 -9.73 -1.04 -13.44
N LEU A 26 -9.55 0.27 -13.29
CA LEU A 26 -10.61 1.23 -13.61
C LEU A 26 -10.91 1.28 -15.11
N PHE A 27 -9.89 1.11 -15.95
CA PHE A 27 -9.98 1.28 -17.41
C PHE A 27 -9.86 -0.03 -18.19
N ASP A 28 -9.47 -1.14 -17.54
CA ASP A 28 -9.47 -2.45 -18.15
C ASP A 28 -10.91 -2.85 -18.51
N THR A 29 -11.05 -3.48 -19.67
CA THR A 29 -12.34 -3.89 -20.21
C THR A 29 -12.45 -5.40 -20.16
N ASP A 30 -13.62 -5.90 -19.79
CA ASP A 30 -13.89 -7.33 -19.84
C ASP A 30 -14.13 -7.81 -21.28
N GLY A 31 -14.44 -9.11 -21.44
CA GLY A 31 -14.74 -9.70 -22.75
C GLY A 31 -15.97 -9.11 -23.46
N SER A 32 -16.77 -8.29 -22.77
CA SER A 32 -17.91 -7.55 -23.34
C SER A 32 -17.55 -6.12 -23.75
N GLY A 33 -16.31 -5.67 -23.49
CA GLY A 33 -15.85 -4.32 -23.77
C GLY A 33 -16.27 -3.30 -22.72
N GLN A 34 -16.85 -3.73 -21.59
CA GLN A 34 -17.23 -2.83 -20.50
C GLN A 34 -16.12 -2.74 -19.46
N THR A 35 -15.93 -1.54 -18.92
CA THR A 35 -15.03 -1.31 -17.79
C THR A 35 -15.64 -1.81 -16.47
N LEU A 36 -14.80 -2.00 -15.46
CA LEU A 36 -15.26 -2.26 -14.08
C LEU A 36 -16.22 -1.17 -13.57
N LEU A 37 -16.00 0.08 -13.98
CA LEU A 37 -16.86 1.20 -13.64
C LEU A 37 -18.23 1.13 -14.30
N GLU A 38 -18.32 0.71 -15.56
CA GLU A 38 -19.59 0.61 -16.28
C GLU A 38 -20.43 -0.57 -15.79
N SER A 39 -19.77 -1.70 -15.51
CA SER A 39 -20.44 -2.93 -15.06
C SER A 39 -20.91 -2.88 -13.60
N ASN A 40 -20.17 -2.21 -12.72
CA ASN A 40 -20.48 -2.15 -11.28
C ASN A 40 -20.99 -0.77 -10.85
N GLY A 41 -20.73 0.30 -11.62
CA GLY A 41 -21.06 1.66 -11.25
C GLY A 41 -20.04 2.33 -10.33
N MET A 42 -20.33 3.58 -9.97
CA MET A 42 -19.35 4.50 -9.36
C MET A 42 -18.81 4.09 -7.99
N HIS A 43 -19.50 3.20 -7.27
CA HIS A 43 -19.06 2.73 -5.95
C HIS A 43 -17.75 1.91 -6.00
N VAL A 44 -17.42 1.31 -7.15
CA VAL A 44 -16.19 0.54 -7.34
C VAL A 44 -14.93 1.40 -7.15
N ILE A 45 -15.03 2.70 -7.43
CA ILE A 45 -13.92 3.66 -7.24
C ILE A 45 -13.45 3.66 -5.78
N TRP A 46 -14.36 3.61 -4.82
CA TRP A 46 -14.00 3.58 -3.41
C TRP A 46 -13.27 2.29 -3.02
N ALA A 47 -13.67 1.16 -3.59
CA ALA A 47 -12.99 -0.12 -3.36
C ALA A 47 -11.57 -0.12 -3.94
N LEU A 48 -11.36 0.47 -5.12
CA LEU A 48 -10.05 0.56 -5.78
C LEU A 48 -9.12 1.61 -5.14
N LEU A 49 -9.68 2.70 -4.60
CA LEU A 49 -8.91 3.72 -3.90
C LEU A 49 -8.48 3.28 -2.50
N PHE A 50 -9.19 2.33 -1.88
CA PHE A 50 -8.88 1.89 -0.52
C PHE A 50 -7.43 1.41 -0.35
N PRO A 51 -6.88 0.50 -1.18
CA PRO A 51 -5.45 0.14 -1.15
C PRO A 51 -4.49 1.33 -1.38
N VAL A 52 -4.87 2.28 -2.23
CA VAL A 52 -4.08 3.48 -2.53
C VAL A 52 -3.96 4.37 -1.29
N LEU A 53 -5.06 4.53 -0.54
CA LEU A 53 -5.06 5.27 0.71
C LEU A 53 -4.20 4.60 1.77
N LEU A 54 -4.27 3.27 1.91
CA LEU A 54 -3.44 2.51 2.86
C LEU A 54 -1.95 2.69 2.58
N THR A 55 -1.52 2.54 1.33
CA THR A 55 -0.12 2.76 0.94
C THR A 55 0.31 4.22 1.12
N GLY A 56 -0.59 5.18 0.88
CA GLY A 56 -0.33 6.60 1.13
C GLY A 56 -0.12 6.95 2.60
N ILE A 57 -0.94 6.40 3.51
CA ILE A 57 -0.79 6.58 4.96
C ILE A 57 0.56 6.06 5.44
N ALA A 58 0.95 4.87 5.00
CA ALA A 58 2.23 4.27 5.36
C ALA A 58 3.42 5.02 4.76
N LEU A 59 3.31 5.51 3.51
CA LEU A 59 4.33 6.38 2.91
C LEU A 59 4.46 7.69 3.71
N ALA A 60 3.36 8.32 4.10
CA ALA A 60 3.38 9.52 4.94
C ALA A 60 4.10 9.28 6.27
N ALA A 61 3.91 8.12 6.91
CA ALA A 61 4.64 7.75 8.12
C ALA A 61 6.16 7.67 7.91
N THR A 62 6.62 7.27 6.71
CA THR A 62 8.06 7.26 6.39
C THR A 62 8.63 8.66 6.16
N LEU A 63 7.85 9.55 5.54
CA LEU A 63 8.25 10.92 5.19
C LEU A 63 8.21 11.89 6.37
N LEU A 64 7.23 11.73 7.26
CA LEU A 64 7.04 12.61 8.41
C LEU A 64 8.00 12.23 9.54
N THR A 65 9.00 13.08 9.76
CA THR A 65 10.07 12.86 10.76
C THR A 65 9.64 13.13 12.19
N HIS A 66 8.55 13.88 12.40
CA HIS A 66 8.05 14.30 13.72
C HIS A 66 7.03 13.34 14.34
N VAL A 67 6.73 12.21 13.70
CA VAL A 67 5.72 11.26 14.19
C VAL A 67 6.32 10.43 15.35
N PRO A 68 5.63 10.31 16.49
CA PRO A 68 6.05 9.44 17.59
C PRO A 68 6.28 8.00 17.11
N GLY A 69 7.32 7.33 17.61
CA GLY A 69 7.70 5.99 17.12
C GLY A 69 6.59 4.94 17.20
N ALA A 70 5.73 4.98 18.23
CA ALA A 70 4.59 4.08 18.35
C ALA A 70 3.51 4.36 17.29
N LEU A 71 3.20 5.63 17.03
CA LEU A 71 2.26 6.03 16.00
C LEU A 71 2.79 5.68 14.61
N ARG A 72 4.09 5.89 14.37
CA ARG A 72 4.76 5.54 13.13
C ARG A 72 4.71 4.04 12.84
N LEU A 73 4.91 3.21 13.87
CA LEU A 73 4.76 1.76 13.78
C LEU A 73 3.33 1.36 13.40
N PHE A 74 2.34 1.96 14.04
CA PHE A 74 0.94 1.69 13.73
C PHE A 74 0.57 2.12 12.30
N MET A 75 1.06 3.28 11.86
CA MET A 75 0.83 3.82 10.52
C MET A 75 1.55 3.05 9.41
N THR A 76 2.56 2.23 9.71
CA THR A 76 3.22 1.38 8.70
C THR A 76 2.65 -0.04 8.73
N TRP A 77 2.59 -0.68 9.90
CA TRP A 77 2.12 -2.06 10.03
C TRP A 77 0.61 -2.24 9.93
N GLY A 78 -0.17 -1.28 10.46
CA GLY A 78 -1.62 -1.31 10.38
C GLY A 78 -2.11 -1.38 8.93
N PRO A 79 -1.74 -0.40 8.08
CA PRO A 79 -2.09 -0.43 6.66
C PRO A 79 -1.56 -1.66 5.91
N ALA A 80 -0.36 -2.14 6.23
CA ALA A 80 0.20 -3.33 5.60
C ALA A 80 -0.62 -4.60 5.92
N GLY A 81 -1.00 -4.80 7.19
CA GLY A 81 -1.86 -5.91 7.59
C GLY A 81 -3.24 -5.84 6.96
N VAL A 82 -3.85 -4.64 6.94
CA VAL A 82 -5.17 -4.43 6.32
C VAL A 82 -5.11 -4.68 4.80
N LEU A 83 -4.06 -4.22 4.12
CA LEU A 83 -3.89 -4.44 2.69
C LEU A 83 -3.70 -5.92 2.35
N LEU A 84 -2.89 -6.65 3.13
CA LEU A 84 -2.77 -8.10 2.95
C LEU A 84 -4.09 -8.83 3.20
N GLY A 85 -4.83 -8.45 4.25
CA GLY A 85 -6.16 -8.98 4.53
C GLY A 85 -7.12 -8.72 3.36
N PHE A 86 -7.12 -7.51 2.81
CA PHE A 86 -7.88 -7.15 1.62
C PHE A 86 -7.50 -8.04 0.43
N CYS A 87 -6.21 -8.23 0.16
CA CYS A 87 -5.75 -9.10 -0.92
C CYS A 87 -6.21 -10.56 -0.75
N LEU A 88 -6.21 -11.08 0.48
CA LEU A 88 -6.68 -12.43 0.77
C LEU A 88 -8.20 -12.58 0.64
N LEU A 89 -8.97 -11.60 1.10
CA LEU A 89 -10.44 -11.61 1.04
C LEU A 89 -10.97 -11.46 -0.38
N THR A 90 -10.28 -10.67 -1.21
CA THR A 90 -10.68 -10.42 -2.61
C THR A 90 -10.06 -11.39 -3.60
N GLY A 91 -9.01 -12.13 -3.20
CA GLY A 91 -8.49 -13.30 -3.93
C GLY A 91 -8.09 -13.01 -5.39
N PHE A 92 -8.55 -13.89 -6.30
CA PHE A 92 -8.23 -13.90 -7.74
C PHE A 92 -8.90 -12.80 -8.59
N SER A 93 -9.71 -11.92 -7.99
CA SER A 93 -10.29 -10.79 -8.73
C SER A 93 -9.37 -9.58 -8.65
N ILE A 94 -9.57 -8.75 -7.62
CA ILE A 94 -8.93 -7.45 -7.44
C ILE A 94 -7.68 -7.58 -6.58
N GLY A 95 -7.71 -8.45 -5.57
CA GLY A 95 -6.66 -8.57 -4.55
C GLY A 95 -5.29 -8.92 -5.12
N LEU A 96 -5.23 -9.79 -6.12
CA LEU A 96 -3.99 -10.21 -6.77
C LEU A 96 -3.25 -9.05 -7.45
N TRP A 97 -3.95 -8.05 -7.96
CA TRP A 97 -3.34 -6.86 -8.55
C TRP A 97 -2.67 -5.96 -7.51
N TYR A 98 -3.16 -5.96 -6.27
CA TYR A 98 -2.59 -5.19 -5.16
C TYR A 98 -1.56 -5.97 -4.34
N LEU A 99 -1.40 -7.28 -4.55
CA LEU A 99 -0.46 -8.12 -3.80
C LEU A 99 1.00 -7.61 -3.89
N PRO A 100 1.53 -7.21 -5.07
CA PRO A 100 2.88 -6.64 -5.14
C PRO A 100 3.04 -5.37 -4.30
N ALA A 101 2.01 -4.51 -4.26
CA ALA A 101 1.99 -3.32 -3.42
C ALA A 101 2.01 -3.69 -1.93
N GLY A 102 1.24 -4.71 -1.53
CA GLY A 102 1.25 -5.24 -0.16
C GLY A 102 2.62 -5.77 0.26
N VAL A 103 3.30 -6.53 -0.61
CA VAL A 103 4.66 -7.04 -0.34
C VAL A 103 5.67 -5.90 -0.18
N ALA A 104 5.64 -4.92 -1.09
CA ALA A 104 6.50 -3.75 -0.99
C ALA A 104 6.24 -2.94 0.30
N LEU A 105 4.98 -2.84 0.72
CA LEU A 105 4.59 -2.14 1.95
C LEU A 105 5.11 -2.84 3.21
N ILE A 106 5.08 -4.18 3.24
CA ILE A 106 5.69 -4.97 4.32
C ILE A 106 7.21 -4.74 4.36
N ALA A 107 7.89 -4.76 3.20
CA ALA A 107 9.32 -4.47 3.14
C ALA A 107 9.63 -3.06 3.69
N ALA A 108 8.78 -2.07 3.39
CA ALA A 108 8.91 -0.73 3.95
C ALA A 108 8.75 -0.73 5.48
N ALA A 109 7.75 -1.46 6.01
CA ALA A 109 7.50 -1.56 7.44
C ALA A 109 8.64 -2.27 8.20
N VAL A 110 9.26 -3.30 7.60
CA VAL A 110 10.43 -4.00 8.15
C VAL A 110 11.65 -3.08 8.17
N ALA A 111 11.95 -2.40 7.06
CA ALA A 111 13.06 -1.44 7.01
C ALA A 111 12.88 -0.28 8.00
N ASP A 112 11.62 0.08 8.29
CA ASP A 112 11.30 1.12 9.25
C ASP A 112 11.57 0.72 10.71
N LEU A 113 11.36 -0.56 11.04
CA LEU A 113 11.73 -1.14 12.33
C LEU A 113 13.25 -1.11 12.54
N ASP A 114 14.02 -1.53 11.53
CA ASP A 114 15.49 -1.51 11.58
C ASP A 114 16.02 -0.10 11.79
N ARG A 115 15.39 0.90 11.16
CA ARG A 115 15.71 2.31 11.38
C ARG A 115 15.54 2.70 12.84
N LYS A 116 14.43 2.30 13.48
CA LYS A 116 14.16 2.61 14.89
C LYS A 116 15.17 1.96 15.83
N ALA A 117 15.52 0.69 15.62
CA ALA A 117 16.51 -0.02 16.43
C ALA A 117 17.89 0.66 16.38
N SER A 118 18.33 1.08 15.18
CA SER A 118 19.62 1.76 15.02
C SER A 118 19.74 3.12 15.73
N LEU A 119 18.61 3.74 16.11
CA LEU A 119 18.57 5.02 16.82
C LEU A 119 18.51 4.86 18.34
N THR A 120 18.17 3.67 18.84
CA THR A 120 18.17 3.38 20.28
C THR A 120 19.51 2.85 20.79
N ASP A 121 20.37 2.36 19.91
CA ASP A 121 21.69 1.80 20.23
C ASP A 121 22.84 2.83 20.15
N ALA A 122 22.54 4.06 19.74
CA ALA A 122 23.49 5.17 19.53
C ALA A 122 23.35 6.25 20.60
#